data_AF-A0A962U1P8-F1
#
_entry.id   AF-A0A962U1P8-F1
#
_cell.length_a   1.000
_cell.length_b   1.000
_cell.length_c   1.000
_cell.angle_alpha   90.00
_cell.angle_beta   90.00
_cell.angle_gamma   90.00
#
_symmetry.space_group_name_H-M   'P 1'
#
loop_
_entity.id
_entity.type
_entity.pdbx_description
1 polymer ?
#
loop_
_entity_poly.entity_id
_entity_poly.type
_entity_poly.pdbx_seq_one_letter_code
_entity_poly.pdbx_strand_id
1 'polypeptide(L)'
;MSQSKYFEDGGWERVQAPLRAVDPILETFANANGLVVSHNDRGWPSRSIVWYRDDVRCLIQLYLASEEAITFDLWLCASQDRGKDRYWIKETLLKDKPVEAFASQLPFLLESGREKLVEWSMAPEAMEYAVTTN
;
A
#
# COMPACT_ATOMS: atom_id res chain seq x y z
N MET A 1 -23.82 0.25 9.82
CA MET A 1 -22.77 0.34 8.79
C MET A 1 -23.45 0.66 7.48
N SER A 2 -23.40 1.92 7.05
CA SER A 2 -24.03 2.35 5.80
C SER A 2 -23.22 1.77 4.65
N GLN A 3 -23.83 0.89 3.84
CA GLN A 3 -23.29 0.58 2.52
C GLN A 3 -23.18 1.91 1.78
N SER A 4 -21.94 2.27 1.47
CA SER A 4 -21.57 3.58 0.97
C SER A 4 -22.43 3.96 -0.24
N LYS A 5 -23.18 5.05 -0.08
CA LYS A 5 -24.05 5.73 -1.06
C LYS A 5 -23.32 6.12 -2.38
N TYR A 6 -22.01 5.91 -2.46
CA TYR A 6 -21.15 6.50 -3.49
C TYR A 6 -20.87 5.59 -4.70
N PHE A 7 -21.46 4.39 -4.78
CA PHE A 7 -21.27 3.45 -5.90
C PHE A 7 -22.19 3.64 -7.10
N GLU A 8 -23.14 4.59 -7.06
CA GLU A 8 -24.15 4.70 -8.13
C GLU A 8 -23.92 5.88 -9.11
N ASP A 9 -23.24 6.98 -8.72
CA ASP A 9 -23.20 8.22 -9.53
C ASP A 9 -21.81 8.86 -9.68
N GLY A 10 -20.86 8.19 -10.35
CA GLY A 10 -19.59 8.82 -10.79
C GLY A 10 -18.55 9.15 -9.70
N GLY A 11 -18.87 8.99 -8.42
CA GLY A 11 -17.94 9.14 -7.29
C GLY A 11 -16.77 8.15 -7.34
N TRP A 12 -17.00 6.97 -7.91
CA TRP A 12 -15.98 5.94 -8.09
C TRP A 12 -14.87 6.36 -9.06
N GLU A 13 -15.24 6.96 -10.19
CA GLU A 13 -14.30 7.46 -11.19
C GLU A 13 -13.40 8.56 -10.62
N ARG A 14 -13.99 9.45 -9.81
CA ARG A 14 -13.28 10.55 -9.12
C ARG A 14 -12.16 10.03 -8.20
N VAL A 15 -12.37 8.93 -7.48
CA VAL A 15 -11.35 8.37 -6.56
C VAL A 15 -10.36 7.44 -7.27
N GLN A 16 -10.76 6.81 -8.38
CA GLN A 16 -9.88 5.93 -9.16
C GLN A 16 -8.94 6.68 -10.11
N ALA A 17 -9.40 7.78 -10.72
CA ALA A 17 -8.64 8.49 -11.74
C ALA A 17 -7.22 8.90 -11.27
N PRO A 18 -7.00 9.44 -10.06
CA PRO A 18 -5.66 9.76 -9.58
C PRO A 18 -4.76 8.54 -9.44
N LEU A 19 -5.28 7.40 -8.97
CA LEU A 19 -4.50 6.16 -8.88
C LEU A 19 -4.10 5.66 -10.26
N ARG A 20 -5.02 5.68 -11.23
CA ARG A 20 -4.71 5.31 -12.61
C ARG A 20 -3.62 6.18 -13.24
N ALA A 21 -3.53 7.45 -12.85
CA ALA A 21 -2.48 8.33 -13.33
C ALA A 21 -1.07 7.89 -12.90
N VAL A 22 -0.95 7.10 -11.82
CA VAL A 22 0.33 6.57 -11.32
C VAL A 22 0.52 5.07 -11.54
N ASP A 23 -0.46 4.38 -12.13
CA ASP A 23 -0.35 2.94 -12.45
C ASP A 23 0.91 2.64 -13.29
N PRO A 24 1.27 3.41 -14.35
CA PRO A 24 2.50 3.14 -15.10
C PRO A 24 3.79 3.21 -14.26
N ILE A 25 3.81 4.06 -13.22
CA ILE A 25 4.97 4.18 -12.32
C ILE A 25 5.08 2.91 -11.46
N LEU A 26 3.96 2.48 -10.88
CA LEU A 26 3.88 1.27 -10.06
C LEU A 26 4.21 0.01 -10.86
N GLU A 27 3.67 -0.10 -12.08
CA GLU A 27 3.95 -1.20 -12.99
C GLU A 27 5.41 -1.23 -13.42
N THR A 28 6.01 -0.09 -13.73
CA THR A 28 7.44 -0.01 -14.08
C THR A 28 8.31 -0.52 -12.93
N PHE A 29 8.06 -0.05 -11.71
CA PHE A 29 8.76 -0.51 -10.51
C PHE A 29 8.56 -2.02 -10.27
N ALA A 30 7.32 -2.49 -10.35
CA ALA A 30 6.99 -3.88 -10.11
C ALA A 30 7.68 -4.79 -11.14
N ASN A 31 7.57 -4.46 -12.43
CA ASN A 31 8.20 -5.21 -13.51
C ASN A 31 9.73 -5.27 -13.38
N ALA A 32 10.37 -4.14 -13.04
CA ALA A 32 11.82 -4.08 -12.84
C ALA A 32 12.31 -5.01 -11.70
N ASN A 33 11.44 -5.31 -10.75
CA ASN A 33 11.73 -6.14 -9.58
C ASN A 33 11.10 -7.55 -9.67
N GLY A 34 10.48 -7.93 -10.80
CA GLY A 34 9.80 -9.22 -10.97
C GLY A 34 8.57 -9.39 -10.08
N LEU A 35 7.91 -8.27 -9.72
CA LEU A 35 6.72 -8.21 -8.87
C LEU A 35 5.47 -7.90 -9.70
N VAL A 36 4.31 -7.99 -9.07
CA VAL A 36 3.00 -7.70 -9.69
C VAL A 36 2.24 -6.68 -8.86
N VAL A 37 1.61 -5.72 -9.54
CA VAL A 37 0.67 -4.77 -8.94
C VAL A 37 -0.72 -5.41 -8.91
N SER A 38 -1.31 -5.48 -7.72
CA SER A 38 -2.70 -5.85 -7.52
C SER A 38 -3.57 -4.60 -7.36
N HIS A 39 -4.74 -4.64 -7.98
CA HIS A 39 -5.71 -3.55 -7.99
C HIS A 39 -6.88 -3.90 -7.09
N ASN A 40 -7.20 -3.05 -6.10
CA ASN A 40 -8.52 -3.09 -5.48
C ASN A 40 -9.40 -2.04 -6.15
N ASP A 41 -10.28 -2.50 -7.03
CA ASP A 41 -11.19 -1.65 -7.76
C ASP A 41 -12.64 -1.75 -7.22
N ARG A 42 -12.80 -2.10 -5.95
CA ARG A 42 -14.11 -2.13 -5.27
C ARG A 42 -14.00 -1.58 -3.85
N GLY A 43 -15.01 -0.85 -3.39
CA GLY A 43 -15.06 -0.39 -2.01
C GLY A 43 -14.17 0.84 -1.77
N TRP A 44 -12.88 0.59 -1.66
CA TRP A 44 -11.87 1.56 -1.26
C TRP A 44 -10.63 1.39 -2.15
N PRO A 45 -10.38 2.29 -3.10
CA PRO A 45 -9.45 2.01 -4.17
C PRO A 45 -8.01 1.98 -3.66
N SER A 46 -7.25 0.97 -4.10
CA SER A 46 -5.85 0.81 -3.72
C SER A 46 -5.03 0.10 -4.78
N ARG A 47 -3.71 0.26 -4.67
CA ARG A 47 -2.68 -0.50 -5.38
C ARG A 47 -1.81 -1.21 -4.36
N SER A 48 -1.53 -2.48 -4.58
CA SER A 48 -0.74 -3.28 -3.65
C SER A 48 0.31 -4.08 -4.38
N ILE A 49 1.52 -4.09 -3.86
CA ILE A 49 2.62 -4.93 -4.32
C ILE A 49 3.00 -5.82 -3.16
N VAL A 50 2.88 -7.13 -3.35
CA VAL A 50 3.07 -8.13 -2.30
C VAL A 50 4.10 -9.15 -2.76
N TRP A 51 5.01 -9.50 -1.87
CA TRP A 51 5.93 -10.61 -2.06
C TRP A 51 6.29 -11.25 -0.72
N TYR A 52 6.98 -12.37 -0.80
CA TYR A 52 7.43 -13.12 0.37
C TYR A 52 8.94 -13.28 0.31
N ARG A 53 9.58 -13.15 1.47
CA ARG A 53 10.95 -13.57 1.70
C ARG A 53 10.91 -14.57 2.85
N ASP A 54 11.23 -15.82 2.55
CA ASP A 54 10.95 -16.95 3.44
C ASP A 54 9.46 -16.96 3.85
N ASP A 55 9.16 -16.86 5.15
CA ASP A 55 7.80 -16.80 5.69
C ASP A 55 7.34 -15.36 6.05
N VAL A 56 8.16 -14.35 5.76
CA VAL A 56 7.81 -12.93 5.96
C VAL A 56 7.12 -12.41 4.71
N ARG A 57 5.89 -11.91 4.88
CA ARG A 57 5.12 -11.19 3.87
C ARG A 57 5.50 -9.71 3.86
N CYS A 58 5.97 -9.21 2.73
CA CYS A 58 6.22 -7.80 2.48
C CYS A 58 5.10 -7.18 1.64
N LEU A 59 4.69 -5.96 2.00
CA LEU A 59 3.62 -5.22 1.33
C LEU A 59 3.99 -3.75 1.20
N ILE A 60 3.85 -3.24 -0.02
CA ILE A 60 3.69 -1.81 -0.31
C ILE A 60 2.25 -1.59 -0.73
N GLN A 61 1.56 -0.64 -0.10
CA GLN A 61 0.18 -0.30 -0.42
C GLN A 61 0.00 1.20 -0.58
N LEU A 62 -0.50 1.63 -1.75
CA LEU A 62 -1.00 2.97 -1.99
C LEU A 62 -2.54 2.92 -1.94
N TYR A 63 -3.17 3.65 -1.04
CA TYR A 63 -4.62 3.59 -0.86
C TYR A 63 -5.20 4.96 -0.55
N LEU A 64 -6.49 5.14 -0.87
CA LEU A 64 -7.23 6.37 -0.57
C LEU A 64 -7.21 6.62 0.95
N ALA A 65 -6.79 7.80 1.39
CA ALA A 65 -6.82 8.21 2.80
C ALA A 65 -8.07 9.02 3.11
N SER A 66 -8.44 9.95 2.22
CA SER A 66 -9.66 10.74 2.31
C SER A 66 -10.37 10.79 0.97
N GLU A 67 -11.64 10.36 0.95
CA GLU A 67 -12.50 10.50 -0.22
C GLU A 67 -12.87 11.96 -0.49
N GLU A 68 -13.08 12.75 0.58
CA GLU A 68 -13.47 14.16 0.49
C GLU A 68 -12.36 14.99 -0.14
N ALA A 69 -11.13 14.83 0.35
CA ALA A 69 -9.96 15.56 -0.10
C ALA A 69 -9.20 14.89 -1.26
N ILE A 70 -9.56 13.64 -1.61
CA ILE A 70 -8.88 12.80 -2.59
C ILE A 70 -7.36 12.74 -2.32
N THR A 71 -7.04 12.25 -1.14
CA THR A 71 -5.65 12.07 -0.69
C THR A 71 -5.34 10.59 -0.53
N PHE A 72 -4.05 10.26 -0.51
CA PHE A 72 -3.56 8.91 -0.48
C PHE A 72 -2.46 8.74 0.57
N ASP A 73 -2.38 7.52 1.09
CA ASP A 73 -1.31 7.04 1.96
C ASP A 73 -0.49 5.97 1.24
N LEU A 74 0.83 6.05 1.35
CA LEU A 74 1.75 4.97 0.95
C LEU A 74 2.25 4.27 2.21
N TRP A 75 1.78 3.06 2.42
CA TRP A 75 2.04 2.25 3.61
C TRP A 75 2.89 1.03 3.29
N LEU A 76 3.80 0.73 4.20
CA LEU A 76 4.69 -0.42 4.17
C LEU A 76 4.35 -1.35 5.31
N CYS A 77 4.42 -2.65 5.06
CA CYS A 77 4.33 -3.65 6.12
C CYS A 77 5.13 -4.90 5.79
N ALA A 78 6.02 -5.29 6.70
CA ALA A 78 6.56 -6.63 6.79
C ALA A 78 5.80 -7.35 7.91
N SER A 79 5.29 -8.55 7.65
CA SER A 79 4.50 -9.31 8.61
C SER A 79 4.79 -10.80 8.55
N GLN A 80 4.73 -11.47 9.70
CA GLN A 80 4.96 -12.89 9.84
C GLN A 80 3.94 -13.48 10.81
N ASP A 81 3.34 -14.60 10.43
CA ASP A 81 2.45 -15.35 11.31
C ASP A 81 3.27 -16.38 12.10
N ARG A 82 3.27 -16.30 13.43
CA ARG A 82 3.96 -17.18 14.37
C ARG A 82 2.93 -18.01 15.13
N GLY A 83 2.59 -19.17 14.59
CA GLY A 83 1.48 -19.97 15.12
C GLY A 83 0.14 -19.29 14.85
N LYS A 84 -0.55 -18.83 15.90
CA LYS A 84 -1.84 -18.13 15.79
C LYS A 84 -1.71 -16.60 15.82
N ASP A 85 -0.51 -16.11 16.06
CA ASP A 85 -0.24 -14.72 16.33
C ASP A 85 0.43 -14.07 15.12
N ARG A 86 0.02 -12.84 14.79
CA ARG A 86 0.66 -12.04 13.74
C ARG A 86 1.62 -11.04 14.35
N TYR A 87 2.78 -10.91 13.75
CA TYR A 87 3.77 -9.89 14.09
C TYR A 87 4.04 -9.03 12.86
N TRP A 88 4.34 -7.75 13.06
CA TRP A 88 4.66 -6.84 11.96
C TRP A 88 5.67 -5.75 12.32
N ILE A 89 6.25 -5.15 11.29
CA ILE A 89 6.82 -3.79 11.31
C ILE A 89 6.11 -3.03 10.19
N LYS A 90 5.72 -1.79 10.46
CA LYS A 90 4.97 -0.98 9.50
C LYS A 90 5.36 0.48 9.56
N GLU A 91 5.22 1.17 8.44
CA GLU A 91 5.50 2.60 8.32
C GLU A 91 4.63 3.22 7.23
N THR A 92 4.23 4.48 7.41
CA THR A 92 3.57 5.28 6.38
C THR A 92 4.57 6.27 5.80
N LEU A 93 5.06 6.03 4.57
CA LEU A 93 6.04 6.89 3.90
C LEU A 93 5.43 8.19 3.36
N LEU A 94 4.16 8.12 3.00
CA LEU A 94 3.37 9.25 2.51
C LEU A 94 2.04 9.22 3.24
N LYS A 95 1.65 10.35 3.82
CA LYS A 95 0.39 10.47 4.56
C LYS A 95 -0.43 11.64 4.06
N ASP A 96 -1.67 11.37 3.70
CA ASP A 96 -2.71 12.35 3.37
C ASP A 96 -2.25 13.33 2.28
N LYS A 97 -1.74 12.80 1.15
CA LYS A 97 -1.28 13.61 0.02
C LYS A 97 -2.06 13.34 -1.26
N PRO A 98 -2.40 14.38 -2.05
CA PRO A 98 -2.92 14.19 -3.40
C PRO A 98 -1.80 13.72 -4.34
N VAL A 99 -2.16 13.04 -5.43
CA VAL A 99 -1.20 12.41 -6.37
C VAL A 99 -0.21 13.43 -6.95
N GLU A 100 -0.67 14.62 -7.28
CA GLU A 100 0.15 15.70 -7.85
C GLU A 100 1.29 16.12 -6.92
N ALA A 101 1.11 15.96 -5.61
CA ALA A 101 2.12 16.30 -4.62
C ALA A 101 3.22 15.24 -4.48
N PHE A 102 3.02 14.02 -4.99
CA PHE A 102 3.99 12.94 -4.81
C PHE A 102 4.34 12.12 -6.07
N ALA A 103 3.65 12.29 -7.18
CA ALA A 103 3.86 11.46 -8.38
C ALA A 103 5.32 11.45 -8.86
N SER A 104 6.00 12.61 -8.81
CA SER A 104 7.41 12.73 -9.22
C SER A 104 8.40 12.04 -8.29
N GLN A 105 8.07 11.90 -7.00
CA GLN A 105 8.90 11.22 -5.99
C GLN A 105 8.50 9.75 -5.80
N LEU A 106 7.36 9.31 -6.36
CA LEU A 106 6.84 7.96 -6.19
C LEU A 106 7.87 6.87 -6.56
N PRO A 107 8.64 6.95 -7.66
CA PRO A 107 9.66 5.95 -7.96
C PRO A 107 10.69 5.77 -6.83
N PHE A 108 11.16 6.89 -6.27
CA PHE A 108 12.13 6.87 -5.16
C PHE A 108 11.52 6.30 -3.87
N LEU A 109 10.26 6.65 -3.58
CA LEU A 109 9.55 6.12 -2.42
C LEU A 109 9.35 4.60 -2.51
N LEU A 110 9.07 4.07 -3.71
CA LEU A 110 8.90 2.63 -3.94
C LEU A 110 10.21 1.87 -3.73
N GLU A 111 11.33 2.38 -4.27
CA GLU A 111 12.64 1.75 -4.06
C GLU A 111 13.07 1.81 -2.59
N SER A 112 12.98 2.99 -1.95
CA SER A 112 13.29 3.12 -0.52
C SER A 112 12.39 2.24 0.35
N GLY A 113 11.11 2.13 0.01
CA GLY A 113 10.17 1.25 0.69
C GLY A 113 10.53 -0.24 0.52
N ARG A 114 10.98 -0.64 -0.67
CA ARG A 114 11.45 -2.00 -0.92
C ARG A 114 12.70 -2.32 -0.10
N GLU A 115 13.67 -1.43 -0.06
CA GLU A 115 14.89 -1.57 0.74
C GLU A 115 14.57 -1.78 2.23
N LYS A 116 13.69 -0.93 2.79
CA LYS A 116 13.20 -1.08 4.17
C LYS A 116 12.52 -2.42 4.41
N LEU A 117 11.65 -2.85 3.50
CA LEU A 117 10.94 -4.12 3.63
C LEU A 117 11.88 -5.33 3.53
N VAL A 118 12.91 -5.25 2.69
CA VAL A 118 13.97 -6.28 2.63
C VAL A 118 14.73 -6.32 3.96
N GLU A 119 15.14 -5.18 4.50
CA GLU A 119 15.81 -5.10 5.80
C GLU A 119 14.94 -5.70 6.93
N TRP A 120 13.67 -5.29 7.05
CA TRP A 120 12.75 -5.82 8.07
C TRP A 120 12.51 -7.32 7.92
N SER A 121 12.46 -7.82 6.68
CA SER A 121 12.29 -9.26 6.42
C SER A 121 13.53 -10.10 6.79
N MET A 122 14.68 -9.47 7.01
CA MET A 122 15.90 -10.14 7.47
C MET A 122 16.01 -10.19 9.00
N ALA A 123 15.22 -9.40 9.72
CA ALA A 123 15.21 -9.32 11.19
C ALA A 123 13.79 -9.55 11.75
N PRO A 124 13.18 -10.73 11.51
CA PRO A 124 11.82 -11.00 11.96
C PRO A 124 11.67 -10.81 13.47
N GLU A 125 12.66 -11.13 14.28
CA GLU A 125 12.65 -10.95 15.75
C GLU A 125 12.38 -9.51 16.21
N ALA A 126 12.63 -8.50 15.36
CA ALA A 126 12.33 -7.10 15.65
C ALA A 126 10.84 -6.74 15.44
N MET A 127 10.04 -7.63 14.84
CA MET A 127 8.62 -7.41 14.61
C MET A 127 7.83 -7.40 15.92
N GLU A 128 6.97 -6.40 16.07
CA GLU A 128 6.07 -6.27 17.21
C GLU A 128 4.79 -7.08 16.99
N TYR A 129 4.14 -7.47 18.10
CA TYR A 129 2.85 -8.14 18.05
C TYR A 129 1.82 -7.23 17.36
N ALA A 130 1.10 -7.77 16.38
CA ALA A 130 0.05 -7.05 15.68
C ALA A 130 -1.19 -6.98 16.57
N VAL A 131 -1.24 -5.95 17.42
CA VAL A 131 -2.47 -5.62 18.16
C VAL A 131 -3.58 -5.29 17.17
N THR A 132 -4.66 -6.07 17.21
CA THR A 132 -5.95 -5.66 16.66
C THR A 132 -6.44 -4.49 17.49
N THR A 133 -6.19 -3.26 17.04
CA THR A 133 -7.01 -2.12 17.46
C THR A 133 -8.42 -2.37 16.92
N ASN A 134 -9.33 -2.72 17.83
CA ASN A 134 -10.77 -2.80 17.58
C ASN A 134 -11.33 -1.46 17.08
#